data_AF-A0AA50Z4B8-F1
#
_entry.id   AF-A0AA50Z4B8-F1
#
_cell.length_a   1.000
_cell.length_b   1.000
_cell.length_c   1.000
_cell.angle_alpha   90.00
_cell.angle_beta   90.00
_cell.angle_gamma   90.00
#
_symmetry.space_group_name_H-M   'P 1'
#
loop_
_entity.id
_entity.type
_entity.pdbx_description
1 polymer ?
#
loop_
_entity_poly.entity_id
_entity_poly.type
_entity_poly.pdbx_seq_one_letter_code
_entity_poly.pdbx_strand_id
1 'polypeptide(L)' 'SQLKQAVVKMVQECYTYVDKTPDKETKIKLIETLRTITEGKIYVEVERARLTHILAKIREEEDNVAEAAKIIQELQV' A
#
# COMPACT_ATOMS: atom_id res chain seq x y z
N SER A 1 21.34 -5.97 -7.66
CA SER A 1 21.11 -7.33 -7.12
C SER A 1 19.81 -7.86 -7.68
N GLN A 2 19.82 -9.06 -8.26
CA GLN A 2 18.65 -9.75 -8.85
C GLN A 2 17.46 -9.80 -7.88
N LEU A 3 17.72 -9.97 -6.59
CA LEU A 3 16.71 -9.99 -5.53
C LEU A 3 15.92 -8.67 -5.41
N LYS A 4 16.58 -7.52 -5.62
CA LYS A 4 15.90 -6.21 -5.57
C LYS A 4 14.89 -6.08 -6.70
N GLN A 5 15.27 -6.49 -7.91
CA GLN A 5 14.37 -6.47 -9.08
C GLN A 5 13.20 -7.44 -8.92
N ALA A 6 13.42 -8.62 -8.32
CA ALA A 6 12.35 -9.57 -8.04
C ALA A 6 11.30 -8.98 -7.09
N VAL A 7 11.73 -8.30 -6.01
CA VAL A 7 10.82 -7.64 -5.06
C VAL A 7 10.04 -6.51 -5.75
N VAL A 8 10.70 -5.66 -6.55
CA VAL A 8 10.03 -4.58 -7.28
C VAL A 8 8.96 -5.14 -8.22
N LYS A 9 9.29 -6.14 -9.03
CA LYS A 9 8.34 -6.76 -9.96
C LYS A 9 7.17 -7.42 -9.23
N MET A 10 7.42 -8.10 -8.11
CA MET A 10 6.38 -8.70 -7.29
C MET A 10 5.42 -7.63 -6.76
N VAL A 11 5.93 -6.53 -6.20
CA VAL A 11 5.08 -5.43 -5.68
C VAL A 11 4.26 -4.78 -6.81
N GLN A 12 4.86 -4.58 -7.98
CA GLN A 12 4.17 -4.03 -9.15
C GLN A 12 3.05 -4.95 -9.64
N GLU A 13 3.29 -6.27 -9.70
CA GLU A 13 2.27 -7.24 -10.07
C GLU A 13 1.14 -7.28 -9.02
N CYS A 14 1.50 -7.31 -7.73
CA CYS A 14 0.54 -7.29 -6.63
C CYS A 14 -0.34 -6.03 -6.64
N TYR A 15 0.23 -4.88 -7.01
CA TYR A 15 -0.53 -3.64 -7.16
C TYR A 15 -1.64 -3.78 -8.20
N THR A 16 -1.41 -4.51 -9.30
CA THR A 16 -2.47 -4.74 -10.31
C THR A 16 -3.64 -5.59 -9.79
N TYR A 17 -3.42 -6.38 -8.74
CA TYR A 17 -4.47 -7.16 -8.10
C TYR A 17 -5.29 -6.35 -7.10
N VAL A 18 -4.77 -5.23 -6.58
CA VAL A 18 -5.50 -4.33 -5.67
C VAL A 18 -6.81 -3.81 -6.28
N ASP A 19 -6.86 -3.64 -7.61
CA ASP A 19 -8.09 -3.23 -8.32
C ASP A 19 -8.98 -4.41 -8.72
N LYS A 20 -8.45 -5.64 -8.66
CA LYS A 20 -9.17 -6.87 -9.02
C LYS A 20 -9.68 -7.63 -7.79
N THR A 21 -9.46 -7.13 -6.59
CA THR A 21 -9.92 -7.78 -5.35
C THR A 21 -11.45 -7.81 -5.30
N PRO A 22 -12.06 -8.96 -4.94
CA PRO A 22 -13.51 -9.12 -4.96
C PRO A 22 -14.22 -8.33 -3.84
N ASP A 23 -13.52 -8.06 -2.73
CA ASP A 23 -14.07 -7.42 -1.55
C ASP A 23 -13.12 -6.36 -0.97
N LYS A 24 -13.70 -5.33 -0.33
CA LYS A 24 -12.95 -4.23 0.30
C LYS A 24 -12.02 -4.71 1.41
N GLU A 25 -12.43 -5.71 2.18
CA GLU A 25 -11.63 -6.23 3.29
C GLU A 25 -10.33 -6.89 2.79
N THR A 26 -10.43 -7.71 1.74
CA THR A 26 -9.27 -8.33 1.07
C THR A 26 -8.40 -7.27 0.41
N LYS A 27 -9.00 -6.21 -0.16
CA LYS A 27 -8.26 -5.06 -0.71
C LYS A 27 -7.39 -4.39 0.36
N ILE A 28 -7.98 -4.10 1.53
CA ILE A 28 -7.28 -3.48 2.67
C ILE A 28 -6.16 -4.40 3.16
N LYS A 29 -6.43 -5.69 3.39
CA LYS A 29 -5.42 -6.67 3.84
C LYS A 29 -4.25 -6.81 2.87
N LEU A 30 -4.52 -6.82 1.56
CA LEU A 30 -3.48 -6.89 0.54
C LEU A 30 -2.60 -5.63 0.59
N ILE A 31 -3.21 -4.44 0.67
CA ILE A 31 -2.49 -3.17 0.75
C ILE A 31 -1.62 -3.10 2.01
N GLU A 32 -2.16 -3.48 3.18
CA GLU A 32 -1.42 -3.52 4.44
C GLU A 32 -0.23 -4.49 4.37
N THR A 33 -0.44 -5.68 3.82
CA THR A 33 0.63 -6.67 3.62
C THR A 33 1.74 -6.12 2.72
N LEU A 34 1.36 -5.46 1.61
CA LEU A 34 2.32 -4.82 0.71
C LEU A 34 3.08 -3.67 1.39
N ARG A 35 2.44 -2.87 2.25
CA ARG A 35 3.11 -1.82 3.04
C ARG A 35 4.13 -2.41 4.01
N THR A 36 3.82 -3.51 4.69
CA THR A 36 4.75 -4.17 5.63
C THR A 36 5.96 -4.77 4.90
N ILE A 37 5.77 -5.44 3.77
CA ILE A 37 6.91 -6.03 3.04
C ILE A 37 7.77 -4.96 2.36
N THR A 38 7.24 -3.76 2.08
CA THR A 38 7.98 -2.66 1.44
C THR A 38 8.65 -1.74 2.46
N GLU A 39 8.42 -1.95 3.75
CA GLU A 39 9.03 -1.18 4.83
C GLU A 39 10.56 -1.29 4.84
N GLY A 40 11.23 -0.15 5.01
CA GLY A 40 12.70 -0.06 5.05
C GLY A 40 13.41 -0.27 3.70
N LYS A 41 12.67 -0.33 2.57
CA LYS A 41 13.24 -0.54 1.23
C LYS A 41 13.09 0.71 0.36
N ILE A 42 14.16 1.51 0.32
CA ILE A 42 14.25 2.77 -0.47
C ILE A 42 13.86 2.61 -1.94
N TYR A 43 14.09 1.44 -2.53
CA TYR A 43 13.84 1.18 -3.94
C TYR A 43 12.37 0.83 -4.29
N VAL A 44 11.47 0.79 -3.30
CA VAL A 44 10.00 0.60 -3.47
C VAL A 44 9.19 1.65 -2.70
N GLU A 45 9.83 2.75 -2.29
CA GLU A 45 9.22 3.85 -1.52
C GLU A 45 8.05 4.48 -2.29
N VAL A 46 8.18 4.60 -3.62
CA VAL A 46 7.15 5.19 -4.50
C VAL A 46 5.89 4.31 -4.53
N GLU A 47 6.06 2.99 -4.69
CA GLU A 47 4.96 2.03 -4.65
C GLU A 47 4.30 2.03 -3.27
N ARG A 48 5.09 2.08 -2.19
CA ARG A 48 4.58 2.20 -0.82
C ARG A 48 3.75 3.47 -0.62
N ALA A 49 4.20 4.61 -1.15
CA ALA A 49 3.48 5.88 -1.09
C ALA A 49 2.11 5.79 -1.79
N ARG A 50 2.07 5.18 -2.98
CA ARG A 50 0.81 4.97 -3.72
C ARG A 50 -0.17 4.08 -2.96
N LEU A 51 0.31 2.95 -2.45
CA LEU A 51 -0.50 2.01 -1.66
C LEU A 51 -1.07 2.67 -0.39
N THR A 52 -0.24 3.46 0.31
CA THR A 52 -0.66 4.21 1.50
C THR A 52 -1.73 5.25 1.17
N HIS A 53 -1.60 5.96 0.04
CA HIS A 53 -2.60 6.91 -0.40
C HIS A 53 -3.96 6.25 -0.70
N ILE A 54 -3.94 5.09 -1.37
CA ILE A 54 -5.16 4.30 -1.63
C ILE A 54 -5.81 3.87 -0.32
N LEU A 55 -5.02 3.39 0.66
CA LEU A 55 -5.53 2.98 1.96
C LEU A 55 -6.19 4.15 2.71
N ALA A 56 -5.55 5.32 2.72
CA ALA A 56 -6.11 6.51 3.36
C ALA A 56 -7.44 6.91 2.71
N LYS A 57 -7.52 6.89 1.38
CA LYS A 57 -8.75 7.18 0.65
C LYS A 57 -9.87 6.18 0.96
N ILE A 58 -9.54 4.89 1.08
CA ILE A 58 -10.53 3.86 1.47
C ILE A 58 -11.07 4.15 2.87
N ARG A 59 -10.20 4.51 3.83
CA ARG A 59 -10.64 4.84 5.20
C ARG A 59 -11.43 6.15 5.26
N GLU A 60 -11.10 7.11 4.42
CA GLU A 60 -11.87 8.35 4.26
C GLU A 60 -13.28 8.08 3.71
N GLU A 61 -13.41 7.19 2.71
CA GLU A 61 -14.70 6.73 2.17
C GLU A 61 -15.53 5.93 3.17
N GLU A 62 -14.93 5.40 4.23
CA GLU A 62 -15.58 4.68 5.33
C GLU A 62 -15.95 5.60 6.52
N ASP A 63 -16.00 6.91 6.29
CA ASP A 63 -16.19 7.95 7.31
C ASP A 63 -15.14 7.93 8.44
N ASN A 64 -14.02 7.23 8.21
CA ASN A 64 -12.96 7.02 9.19
C ASN A 64 -11.79 7.98 8.96
N VAL A 65 -12.12 9.27 8.91
CA VAL A 65 -11.21 10.38 8.54
C VAL A 65 -10.01 10.48 9.50
N ALA A 66 -10.19 10.17 10.78
CA ALA A 66 -9.11 10.20 11.76
C ALA A 66 -8.01 9.17 11.45
N GLU A 67 -8.40 7.95 11.07
CA GLU A 67 -7.46 6.90 10.65
C GLU A 67 -6.81 7.24 9.30
N ALA A 68 -7.59 7.79 8.35
CA ALA A 68 -7.03 8.25 7.07
C ALA A 68 -5.94 9.31 7.26
N ALA A 69 -6.18 10.30 8.13
CA ALA A 69 -5.21 11.35 8.44
C ALA A 69 -3.94 10.78 9.08
N LYS A 70 -4.08 9.84 10.02
CA LYS A 70 -2.95 9.16 10.67
C LYS A 70 -2.09 8.40 9.67
N ILE A 71 -2.72 7.65 8.76
CA ILE A 71 -2.02 6.87 7.71
C ILE A 71 -1.21 7.78 6.77
N ILE A 72 -1.73 8.96 6.42
CA ILE A 72 -1.01 9.94 5.59
C ILE A 72 0.14 10.59 6.38
N GLN A 73 -0.07 10.90 7.66
CA GLN A 73 0.96 11.46 8.53
C GLN A 73 2.15 10.50 8.71
N GLU A 74 1.90 9.20 8.85
CA GLU A 74 2.94 8.17 8.92
C GLU A 74 3.80 8.08 7.66
N LEU A 75 3.29 8.52 6.50
CA LEU A 75 4.06 8.60 5.27
C LEU A 75 4.99 9.83 5.21
N GLN A 76 4.74 10.85 6.03
CA GLN A 76 5.33 12.17 5.88
C GLN A 76 6.72 12.32 6.52
N VAL A 77 7.44 11.20 6.73
CA VAL A 77 8.74 11.16 7.42
C VAL A 77 9.81 10.50 6.57
#